data_AF-A0A942EF14-F1
#
_entry.id   AF-A0A942EF14-F1
#
_cell.length_a   1.000
_cell.length_b   1.000
_cell.length_c   1.000
_cell.angle_alpha   90.00
_cell.angle_beta   90.00
_cell.angle_gamma   90.00
#
_symmetry.space_group_name_H-M   'P 1'
#
loop_
_entity.id
_entity.type
_entity.pdbx_description
1 polymer ?
#
loop_
_entity_poly.entity_id
_entity_poly.type
_entity_poly.pdbx_seq_one_letter_code
_entity_poly.pdbx_strand_id
1 'polypeptide(L)' 'MFLSSIVLYPVGTEVVLSDGRQARVILINDGFPLRPFLEVLESTDSSEWTPSGILHLLEHPTLFIKSIVG' A
#
# COMPACT_ATOMS: atom_id res chain seq x y z
N MET A 1 26.15 -12.01 -4.10
CA MET A 1 25.58 -10.77 -4.67
C MET A 1 24.41 -10.37 -3.78
N PHE A 2 24.49 -9.23 -3.09
CA PHE A 2 23.35 -8.66 -2.37
C PHE A 2 22.57 -7.83 -3.39
N LEU A 3 21.46 -8.38 -3.88
CA LEU A 3 20.47 -7.59 -4.61
C LEU A 3 19.77 -6.75 -3.53
N SER A 4 20.22 -5.52 -3.32
CA SER A 4 19.50 -4.54 -2.50
C SER A 4 18.12 -4.38 -3.13
N SER A 5 17.12 -5.02 -2.53
CA SER A 5 15.73 -4.84 -2.92
C SER A 5 15.39 -3.38 -2.69
N ILE A 6 15.34 -2.60 -3.77
CA ILE A 6 14.89 -1.21 -3.71
C ILE A 6 13.40 -1.30 -3.38
N VAL A 7 13.07 -1.12 -2.10
CA VAL A 7 11.68 -1.00 -1.65
C VAL A 7 11.20 0.38 -2.08
N LEU A 8 10.42 0.43 -3.16
CA LEU A 8 9.85 1.69 -3.67
C LEU A 8 8.88 2.33 -2.68
N TYR A 9 8.17 1.50 -1.91
CA TYR A 9 7.11 1.94 -1.01
C TYR A 9 7.38 1.34 0.37
N PRO A 10 8.18 1.98 1.23
CA PRO A 10 8.49 1.45 2.56
C PRO A 10 7.24 1.35 3.44
N VAL A 11 7.28 0.49 4.46
CA VAL A 11 6.23 0.39 5.48
C VAL A 11 5.97 1.75 6.11
N GLY A 12 4.70 2.09 6.29
CA GLY A 12 4.22 3.38 6.77
C GLY A 12 3.88 4.37 5.64
N THR A 13 4.31 4.12 4.40
CA THR A 13 4.00 5.01 3.27
C THR A 13 2.51 4.99 2.97
N GLU A 14 1.89 6.16 2.90
CA GLU A 14 0.53 6.30 2.40
C GLU A 14 0.53 6.41 0.88
N VAL A 15 -0.38 5.70 0.24
CA VAL A 15 -0.46 5.53 -1.21
C VAL A 15 -1.89 5.60 -1.67
N VAL A 16 -2.08 6.05 -2.90
CA VAL A 16 -3.35 5.98 -3.61
C VAL A 16 -3.30 4.83 -4.60
N LEU A 17 -4.31 3.98 -4.55
CA LEU A 17 -4.47 2.86 -5.46
C LEU A 17 -5.02 3.30 -6.81
N SER A 18 -4.88 2.45 -7.82
CA SER A 18 -5.38 2.68 -9.18
C SER A 18 -6.90 2.87 -9.26
N ASP A 19 -7.64 2.37 -8.27
CA ASP A 19 -9.09 2.53 -8.12
C ASP A 19 -9.51 3.79 -7.34
N GLY A 20 -8.54 4.59 -6.87
CA GLY A 20 -8.77 5.83 -6.13
C GLY A 20 -8.85 5.67 -4.61
N ARG A 21 -8.77 4.45 -4.07
CA ARG A 21 -8.71 4.24 -2.61
C ARG A 21 -7.37 4.68 -2.04
N GLN A 22 -7.38 5.24 -0.84
CA GLN A 22 -6.17 5.53 -0.07
C GLN A 22 -5.83 4.34 0.82
N ALA A 23 -4.54 4.04 0.96
CA ALA A 23 -4.07 2.94 1.77
C ALA A 23 -2.68 3.23 2.35
N ARG A 24 -2.29 2.52 3.39
CA ARG A 24 -0.96 2.58 3.99
C ARG A 24 -0.23 1.26 3.81
N VAL A 25 1.05 1.31 3.45
CA VAL A 25 1.89 0.11 3.37
C VAL A 25 2.13 -0.42 4.78
N ILE A 26 1.74 -1.66 5.05
CA ILE A 26 1.95 -2.29 6.36
C ILE A 26 3.02 -3.38 6.34
N LEU A 27 3.24 -4.03 5.19
CA LEU A 27 4.25 -5.08 5.05
C LEU A 27 4.71 -5.20 3.60
N ILE A 28 6.01 -5.44 3.41
CA ILE A 28 6.59 -5.69 2.08
C ILE A 28 6.65 -7.19 1.85
N ASN A 29 6.20 -7.64 0.67
CA ASN A 29 6.27 -9.05 0.32
C ASN A 29 7.68 -9.42 -0.14
N ASP A 30 8.33 -10.35 0.55
CA ASP A 30 9.66 -10.84 0.21
C ASP A 30 9.64 -11.53 -1.16
N GLY A 31 10.44 -11.01 -2.09
CA GLY A 31 10.45 -11.45 -3.50
C GLY A 31 9.53 -10.65 -4.43
N PHE A 32 8.57 -9.88 -3.88
CA PHE A 32 7.67 -9.00 -4.66
C PHE A 32 7.54 -7.60 -4.03
N PRO A 33 8.62 -6.79 -4.00
CA PRO A 33 8.63 -5.49 -3.31
C PRO A 33 7.64 -4.46 -3.88
N LEU A 34 7.17 -4.66 -5.12
CA LEU A 34 6.16 -3.82 -5.77
C LEU A 34 4.71 -4.23 -5.45
N ARG A 35 4.51 -5.36 -4.75
CA ARG A 35 3.21 -5.90 -4.37
C ARG A 35 3.11 -6.07 -2.84
N PRO A 36 3.21 -4.96 -2.07
CA PRO A 36 3.11 -5.02 -0.61
C PRO A 36 1.70 -5.36 -0.12
N PHE A 37 1.59 -5.63 1.17
CA PHE A 37 0.35 -5.62 1.90
C PHE A 37 0.04 -4.18 2.32
N LEU A 38 -1.21 -3.79 2.08
CA LEU A 38 -1.71 -2.46 2.35
C LEU A 38 -2.84 -2.52 3.36
N GLU A 39 -3.00 -1.47 4.13
CA GLU A 39 -4.15 -1.22 4.98
C GLU A 39 -4.98 -0.11 4.33
N VAL A 40 -6.21 -0.42 3.91
CA VAL A 40 -7.10 0.55 3.28
C VAL A 40 -7.56 1.56 4.33
N LEU A 41 -7.40 2.84 4.02
CA LEU A 41 -7.79 3.94 4.88
C LEU A 41 -9.13 4.50 4.39
N GLU A 42 -10.09 4.59 5.30
CA GLU A 42 -11.37 5.26 5.05
C GLU A 42 -11.43 6.54 5.87
N SER A 43 -11.88 7.63 5.24
CA SER A 43 -12.15 8.87 5.92
C SER A 43 -13.49 8.73 6.61
N THR A 44 -13.47 8.67 7.94
CA THR A 44 -14.70 8.84 8.72
C THR A 44 -14.95 10.34 8.86
N ASP A 45 -16.22 10.78 8.92
CA ASP A 45 -16.66 12.18 9.09
C ASP A 45 -15.86 13.00 10.14
N SER A 46 -15.19 12.31 11.06
CA SER A 46 -14.33 12.86 12.10
C SER A 46 -12.87 13.11 11.69
N SER A 47 -12.55 13.59 10.48
CA SER A 47 -11.17 13.97 10.04
C SER A 47 -10.04 12.94 10.27
N GLU A 48 -10.36 11.73 10.72
CA GLU A 48 -9.43 10.68 11.09
C GLU A 48 -9.55 9.57 10.06
N TRP A 49 -8.39 9.13 9.58
CA TRP A 49 -8.29 7.98 8.68
C TRP A 49 -8.29 6.71 9.52
N THR A 50 -9.35 5.92 9.39
CA THR A 50 -9.49 4.65 10.10
C THR A 50 -9.12 3.49 9.19
N PRO A 51 -8.39 2.49 9.69
CA PRO A 51 -8.09 1.29 8.93
C PRO A 51 -9.37 0.47 8.73
N SER A 52 -9.77 0.26 7.48
CA SER A 52 -11.01 -0.45 7.11
C SER A 52 -10.76 -1.90 6.70
N GLY A 53 -9.52 -2.25 6.32
CA GLY A 53 -9.15 -3.63 6.03
C GLY A 53 -7.75 -3.78 5.45
N ILE A 54 -7.28 -5.04 5.40
CA ILE A 54 -5.99 -5.39 4.79
C ILE A 54 -6.21 -5.82 3.35
N LEU A 55 -5.42 -5.28 2.44
CA LEU A 55 -5.39 -5.58 1.02
C LEU A 55 -4.04 -6.16 0.62
N HIS A 56 -4.05 -7.39 0.12
CA HIS A 56 -2.86 -8.03 -0.43
C HIS A 56 -2.77 -7.77 -1.93
N LEU A 57 -1.85 -6.88 -2.37
CA LEU A 57 -1.74 -6.50 -3.78
C LEU A 57 -1.37 -7.66 -4.71
N LEU A 58 -0.75 -8.73 -4.19
CA LEU A 58 -0.39 -9.90 -5.00
C LEU A 58 -1.63 -10.69 -5.46
N GLU A 59 -2.69 -10.72 -4.65
CA GLU A 59 -3.97 -11.38 -4.97
C GLU A 59 -4.82 -10.58 -5.96
N HIS A 60 -4.50 -9.30 -6.15
CA HIS A 60 -5.22 -8.40 -7.05
C HIS A 60 -4.27 -7.85 -8.14
N PRO A 61 -3.96 -8.63 -9.19
CA PRO A 61 -2.95 -8.26 -10.19
C PRO A 61 -3.30 -6.98 -10.98
N THR A 62 -4.58 -6.62 -11.05
CA THR A 62 -5.11 -5.42 -11.71
C THR A 62 -5.03 -4.17 -10.83
N LEU A 63 -4.85 -4.31 -9.52
CA LEU A 63 -4.65 -3.19 -8.60
C LEU A 63 -3.16 -2.87 -8.49
N PHE A 64 -2.84 -1.57 -8.51
CA PHE A 64 -1.47 -1.09 -8.34
C PHE A 64 -1.47 0.26 -7.63
N ILE A 65 -0.31 0.60 -7.06
CA ILE A 65 -0.07 1.90 -6.45
C ILE A 65 0.05 2.92 -7.58
N LYS A 66 -0.82 3.94 -7.57
CA LYS A 66 -0.86 5.02 -8.55
C LYS A 66 0.03 6.19 -8.14
N SER A 67 0.01 6.56 -6.86
CA SER A 67 0.81 7.66 -6.33
C SER A 67 1.05 7.52 -4.83
N ILE A 68 2.07 8.22 -4.32
CA ILE A 68 2.35 8.35 -2.88
C ILE A 68 1.62 9.60 -2.37
N VAL A 69 1.01 9.51 -1.20
CA VAL A 69 0.48 10.65 -0.45
C VAL A 69 1.63 11.20 0.38
N GLY A 70 2.07 12.42 0.07
CA GLY A 70 3.19 13.10 0.71
C GLY A 70 2.76 14.35 1.46
#